data_AF-A0A661ATC8-F1
#
_entry.id   AF-A0A661ATC8-F1
#
_cell.length_a   1.000
_cell.length_b   1.000
_cell.length_c   1.000
_cell.angle_alpha   90.00
_cell.angle_beta   90.00
_cell.angle_gamma   90.00
#
_symmetry.space_group_name_H-M   'P 1'
#
loop_
_entity.id
_entity.type
_entity.pdbx_description
1 polymer ?
#
loop_
_entity_poly.entity_id
_entity_poly.type
_entity_poly.pdbx_seq_one_letter_code
_entity_poly.pdbx_strand_id
1 'polypeptide(L)' 'PTPLMNLPNKGAKSARTNKAPSKPQPIRKGKKIGRNDPCPCGSGKKYKNCCGKKHH' A
#
# COMPACT_ATOMS: atom_id res chain seq x y z
N PRO A 1 56.82 2.00 -29.87
CA PRO A 1 56.35 2.79 -28.70
C PRO A 1 54.87 2.53 -28.43
N THR A 2 54.59 1.42 -27.74
CA THR A 2 53.23 1.11 -27.28
C THR A 2 52.90 1.98 -26.07
N PRO A 3 51.65 2.46 -25.98
CA PRO A 3 50.96 2.32 -24.71
C PRO A 3 49.56 1.77 -24.96
N LEU A 4 49.23 0.61 -24.40
CA LEU A 4 48.84 0.45 -22.99
C LEU A 4 47.31 0.28 -22.97
N MET A 5 46.91 -0.97 -22.82
CA MET A 5 45.67 -1.51 -22.24
C MET A 5 44.43 -0.60 -22.13
N ASN A 6 43.37 -0.96 -22.85
CA ASN A 6 42.00 -0.66 -22.40
C ASN A 6 41.30 -1.95 -21.98
N LEU A 7 41.40 -2.22 -20.68
CA LEU A 7 40.69 -3.25 -19.95
C LEU A 7 39.17 -2.97 -19.96
N PRO A 8 38.29 -3.95 -20.22
CA PRO A 8 36.86 -3.74 -20.03
C PRO A 8 36.55 -3.59 -18.54
N ASN A 9 36.04 -2.41 -18.17
CA ASN A 9 35.68 -2.04 -16.81
C ASN A 9 34.42 -2.83 -16.36
N LYS A 10 34.64 -4.01 -15.76
CA LYS A 10 33.61 -4.74 -15.00
C LYS A 10 33.41 -4.04 -13.64
N GLY A 11 32.66 -2.93 -13.67
CA GLY A 11 32.11 -2.27 -12.49
C GLY A 11 30.94 -3.04 -11.93
N ALA A 12 31.21 -4.16 -11.27
CA ALA A 12 30.23 -4.85 -10.46
C ALA A 12 29.95 -4.07 -9.16
N LYS A 13 28.67 -4.02 -8.80
CA LYS A 13 28.10 -3.77 -7.45
C LYS A 13 27.92 -2.30 -7.02
N SER A 14 26.67 -1.86 -6.97
CA SER A 14 25.98 -1.69 -5.68
C SER A 14 24.50 -1.39 -5.91
N ALA A 15 23.68 -2.44 -5.93
CA ALA A 15 22.27 -2.31 -5.67
C ALA A 15 22.10 -1.86 -4.20
N ARG A 16 21.68 -0.62 -3.98
CA ARG A 16 21.05 -0.21 -2.72
C ARG A 16 19.72 0.45 -3.05
N THR A 17 18.74 -0.42 -3.29
CA THR A 17 17.33 -0.09 -3.21
C THR A 17 17.03 0.27 -1.76
N ASN A 18 17.03 1.57 -1.43
CA ASN A 18 16.43 2.04 -0.18
C ASN A 18 14.91 2.09 -0.36
N LYS A 19 14.31 0.93 -0.65
CA LYS A 19 12.88 0.73 -0.51
C LYS A 19 12.66 0.27 0.92
N ALA A 20 12.54 1.23 1.82
CA ALA A 20 12.06 0.96 3.16
C ALA A 20 10.76 0.14 3.00
N PRO A 21 10.64 -1.05 3.62
CA PRO A 21 9.36 -1.70 3.69
C PRO A 21 8.51 -0.81 4.60
N SER A 22 7.69 0.06 4.01
CA SER A 22 6.50 0.55 4.66
C SER A 22 5.71 -0.71 4.99
N LYS A 23 5.94 -1.27 6.19
CA LYS A 23 5.12 -2.32 6.75
C LYS A 23 3.70 -1.87 6.47
N PRO A 24 2.86 -2.67 5.77
CA PRO A 24 1.47 -2.31 5.66
C PRO A 24 1.00 -2.18 7.11
N GLN A 25 0.79 -0.94 7.56
CA GLN A 25 0.22 -0.72 8.87
C GLN A 25 -1.08 -1.51 8.83
N PRO A 26 -1.31 -2.47 9.74
CA PRO A 26 -2.56 -3.20 9.73
C PRO A 26 -3.62 -2.12 9.74
N ILE A 27 -4.45 -2.08 8.68
CA ILE A 27 -5.54 -1.12 8.56
C ILE A 27 -6.31 -1.32 9.85
N ARG A 28 -6.13 -0.41 10.81
CA ARG A 28 -6.97 -0.31 11.99
C ARG A 28 -8.30 0.02 11.38
N LYS A 29 -9.11 -1.00 11.07
CA LYS A 29 -10.43 -0.85 10.48
C LYS A 29 -11.09 0.22 11.33
N GLY A 30 -11.29 1.39 10.72
CA GLY A 30 -11.58 2.63 11.41
C GLY A 30 -12.79 2.47 12.32
N LYS A 31 -12.97 3.44 13.24
CA LYS A 31 -14.14 3.60 14.12
C LYS A 31 -15.31 2.75 13.65
N LYS A 32 -15.62 1.67 14.38
CA LYS A 32 -16.70 0.73 14.02
C LYS A 32 -17.94 1.56 13.73
N ILE A 33 -18.32 1.65 12.45
CA ILE A 33 -19.46 2.47 12.07
C ILE A 33 -20.70 1.88 12.75
N GLY A 34 -21.36 2.69 13.57
CA GLY A 34 -22.50 2.24 14.34
C GLY A 34 -23.63 1.86 13.41
N ARG A 35 -24.48 0.92 13.83
CA ARG A 35 -25.64 0.49 13.03
C ARG A 35 -26.53 1.68 12.63
N ASN A 36 -26.62 2.72 13.44
CA ASN A 36 -27.49 3.87 13.19
C ASN A 36 -26.81 5.02 12.43
N ASP A 37 -25.50 4.98 12.22
CA ASP A 37 -24.75 6.02 11.50
C ASP A 37 -25.10 6.07 10.01
N PRO A 38 -24.91 7.21 9.33
CA PRO A 38 -25.10 7.30 7.88
C PRO A 38 -24.17 6.34 7.13
N CYS A 39 -24.68 5.69 6.08
CA CYS A 39 -23.88 4.74 5.30
C CYS A 39 -22.74 5.46 4.56
N PRO A 40 -21.48 4.98 4.67
CA PRO A 40 -20.34 5.58 3.97
C PRO A 40 -20.38 5.34 2.46
N CYS A 41 -21.34 4.55 1.99
CA CYS A 41 -21.64 4.31 0.58
C CYS A 41 -22.37 5.47 -0.11
N GLY A 42 -22.74 6.53 0.62
CA GLY A 42 -23.39 7.71 0.05
C GLY A 42 -24.88 7.55 -0.24
N SER A 43 -25.52 6.45 0.20
CA SER A 43 -26.93 6.15 -0.10
C SER A 43 -27.94 6.97 0.70
N GLY A 44 -27.50 7.81 1.63
CA GLY A 44 -28.35 8.59 2.55
C GLY A 44 -29.09 7.75 3.60
N LYS A 45 -28.93 6.41 3.60
CA LYS A 45 -29.57 5.48 4.54
C LYS A 45 -28.65 5.17 5.73
N LYS A 46 -29.24 4.80 6.88
CA LYS A 46 -28.47 4.30 8.03
C LYS A 46 -27.71 3.01 7.67
N TYR A 47 -26.51 2.84 8.22
CA TYR A 47 -25.62 1.72 7.94
C TYR A 47 -26.32 0.38 8.10
N LYS A 48 -27.08 0.17 9.18
CA LYS A 48 -27.87 -1.06 9.45
C LYS A 48 -28.90 -1.41 8.38
N ASN A 49 -29.39 -0.43 7.64
CA ASN A 49 -30.41 -0.60 6.59
C ASN A 49 -29.79 -0.60 5.18
N CYS A 50 -28.47 -0.46 5.07
CA CYS A 50 -27.73 -0.45 3.81
C CYS A 50 -26.59 -1.46 3.85
N CYS A 51 -25.32 -1.03 3.91
CA CYS A 51 -24.16 -1.94 3.93
C CYS A 51 -24.10 -2.87 5.16
N GLY A 52 -24.70 -2.49 6.28
CA GLY A 52 -24.83 -3.31 7.48
C GLY A 52 -26.00 -4.31 7.43
N LYS A 53 -26.77 -4.33 6.35
CA LYS A 53 -27.89 -5.25 6.08
C LYS A 53 -27.52 -6.36 5.07
N LYS A 54 -26.24 -6.65 4.84
CA LYS A 54 -25.82 -7.75 3.96
C LYS A 54 -26.44 -9.06 4.47
N HIS A 55 -27.44 -9.55 3.73
CA HIS A 55 -28.22 -10.75 4.05
C HIS A 55 -27.38 -12.02 3.81
N HIS A 56 -26.95 -12.65 4.90
CA HIS A 56 -27.03 -14.09 5.15
C HIS A 56 -27.55 -14.24 6.58
#